data_AF-A0A251XI12-F1
#
_entry.id   AF-A0A251XI12-F1
#
_cell.length_a   1.000
_cell.length_b   1.000
_cell.length_c   1.000
_cell.angle_alpha   90.00
_cell.angle_beta   90.00
_cell.angle_gamma   90.00
#
_symmetry.space_group_name_H-M   'P 1'
#
loop_
_entity.id
_entity.type
_entity.pdbx_description
1 polymer ?
#
loop_
_entity_poly.entity_id
_entity_poly.type
_entity_poly.pdbx_seq_one_letter_code
_entity_poly.pdbx_strand_id
1 'polypeptide(L)'
;MLRATRPWGGDPVASSRRARYSAGDVEGRELPAYADEAGVDPARGTETLAEMTVEIANWRWAGVPFRLRSGKALKDHRREIVVTFQPAPHVPTGLRGADEPDGSASSSPPTSCTWSST
;
A
#
# COMPACT_ATOMS: atom_id res chain seq x y z
N MET A 1 -9.81 15.74 12.62
CA MET A 1 -9.43 14.98 11.40
C MET A 1 -9.69 13.49 11.58
N LEU A 2 -9.06 12.79 12.54
CA LEU A 2 -9.26 11.34 12.74
C LEU A 2 -10.72 10.92 12.95
N ARG A 3 -11.54 11.75 13.63
CA ARG A 3 -12.99 11.49 13.79
C ARG A 3 -13.79 11.51 12.48
N ALA A 4 -13.24 12.10 11.42
CA ALA A 4 -13.87 12.17 10.10
C ALA A 4 -13.31 11.10 9.14
N THR A 5 -12.39 10.25 9.60
CA THR A 5 -11.80 9.19 8.78
C THR A 5 -12.72 7.97 8.76
N ARG A 6 -13.00 7.44 7.56
CA ARG A 6 -13.85 6.26 7.36
C ARG A 6 -13.25 5.34 6.31
N PRO A 7 -13.57 4.03 6.33
CA PRO A 7 -13.24 3.14 5.22
C PRO A 7 -13.78 3.70 3.90
N TRP A 8 -12.98 3.61 2.85
CA TRP A 8 -13.41 4.05 1.52
C TRP A 8 -14.64 3.26 1.06
N GLY A 9 -15.69 3.96 0.62
CA GLY A 9 -16.94 3.33 0.21
C GLY A 9 -17.75 2.69 1.36
N GLY A 10 -17.36 2.92 2.62
CA GLY A 10 -18.08 2.44 3.80
C GLY A 10 -17.90 0.95 4.12
N ASP A 11 -17.13 0.20 3.32
CA ASP A 11 -16.86 -1.22 3.53
C ASP A 11 -15.37 -1.46 3.83
N PRO A 12 -15.00 -1.75 5.09
CA PRO A 12 -13.62 -2.00 5.46
C PRO A 12 -13.04 -3.29 4.87
N VAL A 13 -13.87 -4.29 4.53
CA VAL A 13 -13.40 -5.54 3.93
C VAL A 13 -13.05 -5.30 2.47
N ALA A 14 -13.93 -4.62 1.73
CA ALA A 14 -13.65 -4.26 0.35
C ALA A 14 -12.47 -3.27 0.23
N SER A 15 -12.38 -2.32 1.17
CA SER A 15 -11.38 -1.24 1.15
C SER A 15 -10.04 -1.61 1.80
N SER A 16 -9.84 -2.86 2.22
CA SER A 16 -8.59 -3.32 2.80
C SER A 16 -8.06 -4.61 2.15
N ARG A 17 -6.76 -4.83 2.30
CA ARG A 17 -6.07 -6.06 1.94
C ARG A 17 -5.15 -6.43 3.10
N ARG A 18 -5.14 -7.71 3.45
CA ARG A 18 -4.25 -8.26 4.46
C ARG A 18 -3.58 -9.48 3.89
N ALA A 19 -2.34 -9.70 4.29
CA ALA A 19 -1.56 -10.82 3.80
C ALA A 19 -0.49 -11.23 4.78
N ARG A 20 0.05 -12.43 4.56
CA ARG A 20 1.20 -12.98 5.25
C ARG A 20 2.31 -13.30 4.24
N TYR A 21 3.57 -13.04 4.60
CA TYR A 21 4.69 -13.39 3.72
C TYR A 21 4.95 -14.90 3.75
N SER A 22 5.23 -15.46 2.56
CA SER A 22 5.75 -16.81 2.37
C SER A 22 7.27 -16.81 2.50
N ALA A 23 7.86 -18.01 2.50
CA ALA A 23 9.31 -18.15 2.37
C ALA A 23 9.82 -17.45 1.10
N GLY A 24 11.05 -16.95 1.16
CA GLY A 24 11.71 -16.26 0.05
C GLY A 24 12.97 -15.51 0.49
N ASP A 25 13.54 -14.75 -0.44
CA ASP A 25 14.70 -13.88 -0.19
C ASP A 25 14.26 -12.41 -0.12
N VAL A 26 14.80 -11.68 0.86
CA VAL A 26 14.65 -10.23 0.98
C VAL A 26 16.01 -9.64 1.31
N GLU A 27 16.50 -8.73 0.45
CA GLU A 27 17.79 -8.06 0.63
C GLU A 27 18.96 -9.04 0.86
N GLY A 28 18.94 -10.22 0.21
CA GLY A 28 19.99 -11.25 0.34
C GLY A 28 19.89 -12.09 1.62
N ARG A 29 18.78 -11.97 2.36
CA ARG A 29 18.46 -12.82 3.50
C ARG A 29 17.32 -13.76 3.13
N GLU A 30 17.59 -15.06 3.23
CA GLU A 30 16.56 -16.09 3.19
C GLU A 30 15.69 -16.03 4.45
N LEU A 31 14.38 -15.99 4.24
CA LEU A 31 13.36 -16.00 5.27
C LEU A 31 12.46 -17.23 5.08
N PRO A 32 12.13 -17.97 6.15
CA PRO A 32 11.07 -18.98 6.09
C PRO A 32 9.70 -18.30 5.90
N ALA A 33 8.63 -19.07 5.69
CA ALA A 33 7.30 -18.48 5.75
C ALA A 33 7.04 -17.99 7.18
N TYR A 34 6.26 -16.90 7.34
CA TYR A 34 6.01 -16.35 8.68
C TYR A 34 5.40 -17.39 9.65
N ALA A 35 4.62 -18.35 9.12
CA ALA A 35 4.03 -19.45 9.89
C ALA A 35 5.06 -20.42 10.48
N ASP A 36 6.27 -20.48 9.90
CA ASP A 36 7.35 -21.40 10.28
C ASP A 36 8.45 -20.70 11.09
N GLU A 37 8.31 -19.40 11.36
CA GLU A 37 9.25 -18.62 12.17
C GLU A 37 9.26 -19.10 13.63
N ALA A 38 10.45 -19.12 14.24
CA ALA A 38 10.60 -19.52 15.63
C ALA A 38 9.79 -18.59 16.57
N GLY A 39 8.90 -19.18 17.37
CA GLY A 39 8.03 -18.46 18.30
C GLY A 39 6.74 -17.91 17.68
N VAL A 40 6.46 -18.20 16.41
CA VAL A 40 5.15 -17.93 15.80
C VAL A 40 4.22 -19.12 16.01
N ASP A 41 2.99 -18.83 16.45
CA ASP A 41 1.88 -19.77 16.45
C ASP A 41 1.07 -19.58 15.16
N PRO A 42 1.13 -20.52 14.20
CA PRO A 42 0.48 -20.36 12.90
C PRO A 42 -1.05 -20.30 13.00
N ALA A 43 -1.64 -20.89 14.05
CA ALA A 43 -3.10 -20.91 14.26
C ALA A 43 -3.69 -19.53 14.53
N ARG A 44 -2.87 -18.54 14.94
CA ARG A 44 -3.33 -17.17 15.21
C ARG A 44 -3.73 -16.39 13.98
N GLY A 45 -3.37 -16.83 12.77
CA GLY A 45 -3.75 -16.10 11.56
C GLY A 45 -3.12 -14.70 11.43
N THR A 46 -2.18 -14.31 12.31
CA THR A 46 -1.52 -13.00 12.31
C THR A 46 -0.98 -12.62 10.93
N GLU A 47 -1.37 -11.43 10.47
CA GLU A 47 -0.97 -10.86 9.19
C GLU A 47 0.34 -10.06 9.32
N THR A 48 1.14 -10.04 8.25
CA THR A 48 2.42 -9.32 8.20
C THR A 48 2.43 -8.16 7.20
N LEU A 49 1.31 -7.95 6.50
CA LEU A 49 1.01 -6.78 5.67
C LEU A 49 -0.46 -6.40 5.83
N ALA A 50 -0.68 -5.09 5.86
CA ALA A 50 -1.98 -4.48 5.78
C ALA A 50 -1.94 -3.28 4.82
N GLU A 51 -2.91 -3.22 3.93
CA GLU A 51 -3.23 -2.05 3.11
C GLU A 51 -4.68 -1.67 3.36
N MET A 52 -4.96 -0.37 3.51
CA MET A 52 -6.32 0.15 3.68
C MET A 52 -6.47 1.47 2.94
N THR A 53 -7.56 1.61 2.22
CA THR A 53 -7.99 2.89 1.64
C THR A 53 -9.06 3.50 2.53
N VAL A 54 -8.87 4.76 2.90
CA VAL A 54 -9.80 5.55 3.72
C VAL A 54 -10.18 6.83 3.01
N GLU A 55 -11.34 7.36 3.37
CA GLU A 55 -11.75 8.73 3.07
C GLU A 55 -11.66 9.60 4.32
N ILE A 56 -11.50 10.91 4.13
CA ILE A 56 -11.61 11.91 5.19
C ILE A 56 -12.81 12.78 4.87
N ALA A 57 -13.93 12.54 5.56
CA ALA A 57 -15.22 13.17 5.33
C ALA A 57 -15.25 14.64 5.81
N ASN A 58 -14.49 15.50 5.14
CA ASN A 58 -14.53 16.94 5.30
C ASN A 58 -14.41 17.63 3.93
N TRP A 59 -14.70 18.93 3.89
CA TRP A 59 -14.74 19.69 2.63
C TRP A 59 -13.39 19.73 1.90
N ARG A 60 -12.27 19.67 2.62
CA ARG A 60 -10.93 19.82 2.03
C ARG A 60 -10.46 18.55 1.31
N TRP A 61 -10.90 17.38 1.78
CA TRP A 61 -10.47 16.07 1.29
C TRP A 61 -11.62 15.23 0.72
N ALA A 62 -12.76 15.86 0.45
CA ALA A 62 -13.92 15.21 -0.14
C ALA A 62 -13.54 14.56 -1.48
N GLY A 63 -13.81 13.26 -1.62
CA GLY A 63 -13.51 12.50 -2.83
C GLY A 63 -12.04 12.11 -3.01
N VAL A 64 -11.14 12.43 -2.09
CA VAL A 64 -9.72 12.06 -2.16
C VAL A 64 -9.47 10.77 -1.36
N PRO A 65 -9.07 9.66 -2.02
CA PRO A 65 -8.72 8.42 -1.32
C PRO A 65 -7.32 8.52 -0.69
N PHE A 66 -7.21 8.11 0.58
CA PHE A 66 -5.93 7.97 1.29
C PHE A 66 -5.61 6.49 1.43
N ARG A 67 -4.52 6.05 0.81
CA ARG A 67 -4.05 4.66 0.90
C ARG A 67 -2.92 4.55 1.92
N LEU A 68 -3.15 3.71 2.92
CA LEU A 68 -2.18 3.37 3.97
C LEU A 68 -1.69 1.95 3.71
N ARG A 69 -0.37 1.75 3.69
CA ARG A 69 0.23 0.42 3.52
C ARG A 69 1.40 0.26 4.48
N SER A 70 1.45 -0.89 5.14
CA SER A 70 2.59 -1.30 5.95
C SER A 70 2.78 -2.81 5.84
N GLY A 71 4.03 -3.26 5.89
CA GLY A 71 4.34 -4.69 5.90
C GLY A 71 5.79 -4.97 6.29
N LYS A 72 6.07 -6.23 6.61
CA LYS A 72 7.42 -6.78 6.90
C LYS A 72 7.93 -7.59 5.70
N ALA A 73 9.23 -7.86 5.61
CA ALA A 73 9.78 -8.66 4.50
C ALA A 73 9.37 -8.12 3.11
N LEU A 74 9.28 -6.79 3.00
CA LEU A 74 9.11 -6.10 1.73
C LEU A 74 10.47 -5.90 1.07
N LYS A 75 10.49 -5.92 -0.26
CA LYS A 75 11.72 -5.82 -1.07
C LYS A 75 12.61 -4.64 -0.67
N ASP A 76 12.00 -3.47 -0.46
CA ASP A 76 12.73 -2.27 -0.09
C ASP A 76 12.21 -1.74 1.26
N HIS A 77 13.13 -1.37 2.15
CA HIS A 77 12.82 -0.65 3.37
C HIS A 77 12.43 0.82 3.07
N ARG A 78 11.14 1.07 2.83
CA ARG A 78 10.61 2.41 2.48
C ARG A 78 9.72 3.00 3.57
N ARG A 79 9.92 4.29 3.84
CA ARG A 79 9.03 5.14 4.66
C ARG A 79 8.75 6.40 3.86
N GLU A 80 7.66 6.39 3.12
CA GLU A 80 7.36 7.45 2.14
C GLU A 80 5.90 7.91 2.24
N ILE A 81 5.68 9.15 1.81
CA ILE A 81 4.36 9.73 1.59
C ILE A 81 4.35 10.18 0.14
N VAL A 82 3.43 9.65 -0.64
CA VAL A 82 3.25 9.99 -2.06
C VAL A 82 1.95 10.76 -2.22
N VAL A 83 2.01 11.90 -2.89
CA VAL A 83 0.84 12.72 -3.22
C VAL A 83 0.75 12.83 -4.73
N THR A 84 -0.28 12.22 -5.31
CA THR A 84 -0.54 12.30 -6.76
C THR A 84 -1.57 13.39 -7.02
N PHE A 85 -1.19 14.39 -7.80
CA PHE A 85 -2.08 15.46 -8.22
C PHE A 85 -2.89 15.05 -9.45
N GLN A 86 -4.10 15.60 -9.56
CA GLN A 86 -4.84 15.53 -10.82
C GLN A 86 -4.10 16.34 -11.89
N PRO A 87 -4.18 15.93 -13.17
CA PRO A 87 -3.65 16.72 -14.28
C PRO A 87 -4.17 18.16 -14.25
N ALA A 88 -3.32 19.09 -14.67
CA ALA A 88 -3.73 20.49 -14.77
C ALA A 88 -4.83 20.62 -15.83
N PRO A 89 -5.98 21.25 -15.52
CA PRO A 89 -7.08 21.36 -16.49
C PRO A 89 -6.74 22.21 -17.72
N HIS A 90 -5.70 23.04 -17.64
CA HIS A 90 -5.18 23.81 -18.77
C HIS A 90 -3.68 24.02 -18.63
N VAL A 91 -2.93 23.65 -19.66
CA VAL A 91 -1.51 23.99 -19.81
C VAL A 91 -1.42 25.21 -20.75
N PRO A 92 -0.87 26.35 -20.31
CA PRO A 92 -0.74 27.55 -21.13
C PRO A 92 0.02 27.27 -22.43
N THR A 93 -0.41 27.91 -23.52
CA THR A 93 0.19 27.77 -24.84
C THR A 93 1.70 28.06 -24.79
N GLY A 94 2.52 27.10 -25.23
CA GLY A 94 3.97 27.21 -25.25
C GLY A 94 4.70 26.49 -24.10
N LEU A 95 3.99 25.99 -23.09
CA LEU A 95 4.54 25.11 -22.06
C LEU A 95 4.18 23.65 -22.35
N ARG A 96 5.12 22.73 -22.06
CA ARG A 96 4.90 21.27 -22.12
C ARG A 96 5.30 20.65 -20.78
N GLY A 97 4.40 19.86 -20.21
CA GLY A 97 4.54 19.12 -18.96
C GLY A 97 3.25 18.35 -18.76
N ALA A 98 3.35 17.03 -18.65
CA ALA A 98 2.37 16.07 -19.14
C ALA A 98 1.00 16.08 -18.42
N ASP A 99 -0.05 15.78 -19.19
CA ASP A 99 -1.38 15.36 -18.72
C ASP A 99 -1.37 13.98 -18.01
N GLU A 100 -0.20 13.39 -17.75
CA GLU A 100 -0.07 12.12 -17.04
C GLU A 100 0.14 12.34 -15.53
N PRO A 101 -0.61 11.65 -14.65
CA PRO A 101 -0.41 11.76 -13.23
C PRO A 101 1.01 11.30 -12.85
N ASP A 102 1.76 12.19 -12.20
CA ASP A 102 3.08 11.91 -11.65
C ASP A 102 2.97 10.76 -10.63
N GLY A 103 3.41 9.57 -11.04
CA GLY A 103 3.18 8.34 -10.28
C GLY A 103 3.51 7.05 -11.03
N SER A 104 4.63 6.98 -11.75
CA SER A 104 5.11 5.71 -12.32
C SER A 104 5.96 4.95 -11.31
N ALA A 105 5.32 4.13 -10.47
CA ALA A 105 6.02 3.07 -9.73
C ALA A 105 6.08 1.83 -10.63
N SER A 106 7.19 1.63 -11.36
CA SER A 106 7.45 0.39 -12.09
C SER A 106 7.83 -0.72 -11.10
N SER A 107 7.05 -1.81 -11.09
CA SER A 107 7.46 -3.04 -10.39
C SER A 107 8.23 -3.94 -11.35
N SER A 108 9.56 -3.99 -11.21
CA SER A 108 10.42 -5.04 -11.79
C SER A 108 10.04 -6.43 -11.23
N PRO A 109 10.27 -7.55 -11.95
CA PRO A 109 9.87 -8.87 -11.47
C PRO A 109 10.64 -9.20 -10.19
N PRO A 110 10.02 -9.79 -9.15
CA PRO A 110 10.70 -9.90 -7.88
C PRO A 110 11.37 -11.26 -7.70
N THR A 111 12.66 -11.21 -7.36
CA THR A 111 13.18 -12.03 -6.26
C THR A 111 12.63 -11.38 -4.98
N SER A 112 11.48 -11.84 -4.48
CA SER A 112 10.92 -11.43 -3.18
C SER A 112 10.01 -12.52 -2.62
N CYS A 113 9.84 -12.56 -1.29
CA CYS A 113 8.76 -13.33 -0.67
C CYS A 113 7.41 -12.99 -1.32
N THR A 114 6.62 -14.03 -1.60
CA THR A 114 5.25 -13.85 -2.09
C THR A 114 4.29 -13.65 -0.92
N TRP A 115 3.22 -12.90 -1.14
CA TRP A 115 2.23 -12.59 -0.12
C TRP A 115 1.00 -13.45 -0.35
N SER A 116 0.68 -14.34 0.60
CA SER A 116 -0.58 -15.08 0.55
C SER A 116 -1.68 -14.20 1.11
N SER A 117 -2.75 -14.03 0.32
CA SER A 117 -3.98 -13.38 0.80
C SER A 117 -4.59 -14.26 1.88
N THR A 118 -5.04 -13.63 2.96
CA THR A 118 -5.80 -14.29 4.04
C THR A 118 -7.29 -14.03 3.86
#